data_AF-A0A815YN34-F1
#
_entry.id   AF-A0A815YN34-F1
#
_cell.length_a   1.000
_cell.length_b   1.000
_cell.length_c   1.000
_cell.angle_alpha   90.00
_cell.angle_beta   90.00
_cell.angle_gamma   90.00
#
_symmetry.space_group_name_H-M   'P 1'
#
loop_
_entity.id
_entity.type
_entity.pdbx_description
1 polymer ?
#
loop_
_entity_poly.entity_id
_entity_poly.type
_entity_poly.pdbx_seq_one_letter_code
_entity_poly.pdbx_strand_id
1 'polypeptide(L)'
;MDKKSVVLPNIPSKLCDIAALRQQLDAIERNEKSNINGNISLEKIKKQCDMLQKETMDKLFLTTQKQLDAQKSKEFIIKRTKEIHEVMQAINNTELVDVCFLLDCTSSMQKYIDEVKDRILETVKLLKTRFSFLNIRLAFVGYRDLDLSEEEQFSILDFTDENEFYTFISTVVCKNGGDACEDVLGGLQRTINLNWQQPVRILIHIADGPSHGRRYHDLADVCDYYLSHDDNGAIGYRLIHELVELGVRYFFGRLAHHTDKMIEQFTTYTEGRMTIEQIDVGDFKNLLPFIVDTITHSISRATVSLLKNYPVLEENPPGTHNTSKSSIQRSIVFDEKEPIWANIPPKQVKVIKYECNANLRCKEVIQSLTLKVADNPFAEGALRLAYYGSMLFKGQWGKFVLKEYKSVTNGENTKEKYLEMLDCQTVADYLAQEFNKLSPINNSTAMIKKIKFIMTKLVFMPQGGEGKFRYYTMERFIEGAYKKFSNNIGYVNYQDPALTLQAFSHWTYERTNGEMIVVDLQGIDIGDHQTYLLTDPCIHATDLKRFGRTNLGKAGMKRFFQTHVCNIICHALKLKRNKYQLDEAPIKWDSYFVNKWKSTLFTSVAKK
;
A
#
# COMPACT_ATOMS: atom_id res chain seq x y z
N MET A 1 13.18 8.39 30.07
CA MET A 1 12.38 8.38 31.30
C MET A 1 12.67 9.69 32.03
N ASP A 2 11.79 10.68 31.91
CA ASP A 2 11.83 11.87 32.75
C ASP A 2 10.47 12.00 33.43
N LYS A 3 10.45 11.75 34.75
CA LYS A 3 9.30 12.00 35.61
C LYS A 3 9.13 13.52 35.73
N LYS A 4 8.47 14.15 34.75
CA LYS A 4 7.94 15.51 34.95
C LYS A 4 6.74 15.41 35.89
N SER A 5 6.93 16.02 37.05
CA SER A 5 5.97 16.22 38.12
C SER A 5 4.61 16.65 37.58
N VAL A 6 3.58 16.03 38.13
CA VAL A 6 2.16 16.37 37.96
C VAL A 6 1.97 17.81 38.42
N VAL A 7 1.87 18.76 37.49
CA VAL A 7 1.36 20.10 37.81
C VAL A 7 -0.15 19.97 37.86
N LEU A 8 -0.68 19.70 39.05
CA LEU A 8 -2.09 19.89 39.35
C LEU A 8 -2.49 21.32 38.94
N PRO A 9 -3.70 21.55 38.42
CA PRO A 9 -4.19 22.90 38.17
C PRO A 9 -4.07 23.72 39.46
N ASN A 10 -3.97 25.04 39.34
CA ASN A 10 -3.99 25.98 40.47
C ASN A 10 -5.40 25.97 41.13
N ILE A 11 -5.72 24.85 41.78
CA ILE A 11 -6.87 24.56 42.65
C ILE A 11 -6.85 25.45 43.93
N PRO A 12 -5.68 25.86 44.50
CA PRO A 12 -5.66 26.63 45.75
C PRO A 12 -6.46 27.92 45.73
N SER A 13 -6.40 28.71 44.63
CA SER A 13 -7.04 30.04 44.64
C SER A 13 -8.57 29.97 44.74
N LYS A 14 -9.20 28.95 44.14
CA LYS A 14 -10.66 28.77 44.16
C LYS A 14 -11.17 28.01 45.38
N LEU A 15 -10.34 27.16 45.99
CA LEU A 15 -10.64 26.58 47.30
C LEU A 15 -10.57 27.65 48.40
N CYS A 16 -9.68 28.63 48.29
CA CYS A 16 -9.66 29.80 49.16
C CYS A 16 -10.96 30.60 49.08
N ASP A 17 -11.55 30.76 47.90
CA ASP A 17 -12.85 31.45 47.74
C ASP A 17 -14.01 30.68 48.41
N ILE A 18 -14.03 29.35 48.29
CA ILE A 18 -15.02 28.48 48.95
C ILE A 18 -14.83 28.47 50.47
N ALA A 19 -13.58 28.41 50.93
CA ALA A 19 -13.24 28.47 52.34
C ALA A 19 -13.61 29.83 52.95
N ALA A 20 -13.36 30.94 52.24
CA ALA A 20 -13.74 32.29 52.64
C ALA A 20 -15.26 32.46 52.71
N LEU A 21 -16.02 31.94 51.74
CA LEU A 21 -17.48 31.94 51.75
C LEU A 21 -18.04 31.10 52.91
N ARG A 22 -17.45 29.92 53.19
CA ARG A 22 -17.82 29.12 54.37
C ARG A 22 -17.50 29.84 55.68
N GLN A 23 -16.36 30.51 55.77
CA GLN A 23 -15.98 31.31 56.94
C GLN A 23 -16.92 32.49 57.17
N GLN A 24 -17.36 33.16 56.09
CA GLN A 24 -18.39 34.20 56.15
C GLN A 24 -19.74 33.61 56.57
N LEU A 25 -20.11 32.41 56.10
CA LEU A 25 -21.33 31.70 56.52
C LEU A 25 -21.30 31.34 58.02
N ASP A 26 -20.19 30.77 58.50
CA ASP A 26 -19.99 30.43 59.91
C ASP A 26 -20.00 31.67 60.81
N ALA A 27 -19.58 32.82 60.29
CA ALA A 27 -19.63 34.10 60.99
C ALA A 27 -21.05 34.69 61.02
N ILE A 28 -21.81 34.59 59.92
CA ILE A 28 -23.22 35.02 59.84
C ILE A 28 -24.12 34.11 60.70
N GLU A 29 -23.94 32.79 60.66
CA GLU A 29 -24.68 31.84 61.50
C GLU A 29 -24.39 32.04 63.00
N ARG A 30 -23.17 32.45 63.36
CA ARG A 30 -22.82 32.83 64.74
C ARG A 30 -23.47 34.16 65.17
N ASN A 31 -23.55 35.14 64.28
CA ASN A 31 -24.13 36.46 64.57
C ASN A 31 -25.68 36.48 64.55
N GLU A 32 -26.37 35.52 63.93
CA GLU A 32 -27.84 35.47 63.90
C GLU A 32 -28.48 34.55 64.95
N LYS A 33 -27.73 33.63 65.57
CA LYS A 33 -28.23 32.88 66.76
C LYS A 33 -28.66 33.80 67.91
N SER A 34 -28.34 35.09 67.84
CA SER A 34 -28.73 36.14 68.79
C SER A 34 -29.90 37.04 68.32
N ASN A 35 -30.50 36.84 67.12
CA ASN A 35 -31.50 37.77 66.59
C ASN A 35 -32.76 37.06 66.01
N ILE A 36 -33.93 37.29 66.62
CA ILE A 36 -35.16 36.48 66.46
C ILE A 36 -35.92 36.73 65.13
N ASN A 37 -35.52 37.70 64.29
CA ASN A 37 -36.18 38.00 63.01
C ASN A 37 -35.39 37.56 61.73
N GLY A 38 -34.30 36.80 61.83
CA GLY A 38 -33.34 36.52 60.72
C GLY A 38 -33.64 35.33 59.78
N ASN A 39 -34.58 34.44 60.12
CA ASN A 39 -34.71 33.13 59.46
C ASN A 39 -34.95 33.14 57.92
N ILE A 40 -35.63 34.16 57.38
CA ILE A 40 -35.95 34.25 55.93
C ILE A 40 -34.72 34.69 55.11
N SER A 41 -33.80 35.46 55.71
CA SER A 41 -32.58 35.94 55.06
C SER A 41 -31.54 34.82 54.90
N LEU A 42 -31.42 33.98 55.94
CA LEU A 42 -30.44 32.90 56.03
C LEU A 42 -30.74 31.75 55.05
N GLU A 43 -32.02 31.42 54.83
CA GLU A 43 -32.42 30.40 53.84
C GLU A 43 -32.14 30.86 52.39
N LYS A 44 -32.28 32.15 52.11
CA LYS A 44 -31.98 32.74 50.79
C LYS A 44 -30.47 32.74 50.51
N ILE A 45 -29.66 33.08 51.51
CA ILE A 45 -28.19 33.03 51.42
C ILE A 45 -27.71 31.59 51.23
N LYS A 46 -28.26 30.62 51.99
CA LYS A 46 -27.94 29.18 51.83
C LYS A 46 -28.23 28.69 50.42
N LYS A 47 -29.43 28.97 49.87
CA LYS A 47 -29.77 28.61 48.48
C LYS A 47 -28.81 29.23 47.45
N GLN A 48 -28.40 30.47 47.65
CA GLN A 48 -27.46 31.15 46.74
C GLN A 48 -26.04 30.56 46.83
N CYS A 49 -25.59 30.18 48.03
CA CYS A 49 -24.32 29.46 48.22
C CYS A 49 -24.34 28.05 47.61
N ASP A 50 -25.43 27.29 47.78
CA ASP A 50 -25.57 25.96 47.19
C ASP A 50 -25.58 26.02 45.66
N MET A 51 -26.25 27.03 45.08
CA MET A 51 -26.19 27.30 43.63
C MET A 51 -24.76 27.60 43.16
N LEU A 52 -24.05 28.50 43.84
CA LEU A 52 -22.67 28.85 43.48
C LEU A 52 -21.70 27.67 43.63
N GLN A 53 -21.88 26.84 44.66
CA GLN A 53 -21.09 25.61 44.84
C GLN A 53 -21.35 24.63 43.71
N LYS A 54 -22.63 24.41 43.34
CA LYS A 54 -23.01 23.54 42.23
C LYS A 54 -22.43 24.02 40.89
N GLU A 55 -22.60 25.29 40.56
CA GLU A 55 -22.03 25.88 39.34
C GLU A 55 -20.50 25.78 39.28
N THR A 56 -19.83 25.94 40.43
CA THR A 56 -18.38 25.81 40.52
C THR A 56 -17.92 24.38 40.32
N MET A 57 -18.62 23.40 40.91
CA MET A 57 -18.35 21.97 40.69
C MET A 57 -18.60 21.56 39.23
N ASP A 58 -19.69 22.02 38.60
CA ASP A 58 -19.98 21.72 37.19
C ASP A 58 -18.90 22.30 36.26
N LYS A 59 -18.45 23.54 36.51
CA LYS A 59 -17.33 24.16 35.78
C LYS A 59 -16.01 23.41 35.99
N LEU A 60 -15.73 22.97 37.22
CA LEU A 60 -14.53 22.18 37.54
C LEU A 60 -14.58 20.83 36.84
N PHE A 61 -15.71 20.12 36.91
CA PHE A 61 -15.93 18.84 36.23
C PHE A 61 -15.73 18.98 34.72
N LEU A 62 -16.34 19.99 34.08
CA LEU A 62 -16.19 20.25 32.66
C LEU A 62 -14.73 20.58 32.28
N THR A 63 -14.01 21.32 33.13
CA THR A 63 -12.60 21.66 32.90
C THR A 63 -11.70 20.43 33.03
N THR A 64 -11.89 19.63 34.07
CA THR A 64 -11.16 18.37 34.28
C THR A 64 -11.42 17.39 33.15
N GLN A 65 -12.67 17.27 32.69
CA GLN A 65 -13.03 16.42 31.55
C GLN A 65 -12.32 16.87 30.27
N LYS A 66 -12.34 18.18 29.97
CA LYS A 66 -11.60 18.74 28.83
C LYS A 66 -10.10 18.48 28.91
N GLN A 67 -9.50 18.59 30.09
CA GLN A 67 -8.07 18.31 30.30
C GLN A 67 -7.77 16.82 30.09
N LEU A 68 -8.60 15.93 30.63
CA LEU A 68 -8.47 14.49 30.45
C LEU A 68 -8.60 14.08 28.98
N ASP A 69 -9.56 14.66 28.25
CA ASP A 69 -9.76 14.39 26.83
C ASP A 69 -8.60 14.94 25.99
N ALA A 70 -8.06 16.11 26.33
CA ALA A 70 -6.86 16.66 25.71
C ALA A 70 -5.63 15.77 25.95
N GLN A 71 -5.49 15.20 27.16
CA GLN A 71 -4.41 14.26 27.48
C GLN A 71 -4.54 12.96 26.69
N LYS A 72 -5.71 12.31 26.70
CA LYS A 72 -5.98 11.10 25.91
C LYS A 72 -5.72 11.32 24.43
N SER A 73 -6.15 12.48 23.91
CA SER A 73 -5.88 12.93 22.55
C SER A 73 -4.38 12.99 22.25
N LYS A 74 -3.59 13.57 23.16
CA LYS A 74 -2.14 13.70 22.98
C LYS A 74 -1.45 12.33 22.99
N GLU A 75 -1.82 11.46 23.92
CA GLU A 75 -1.31 10.09 23.99
C GLU A 75 -1.63 9.29 22.73
N PHE A 76 -2.85 9.42 22.20
CA PHE A 76 -3.24 8.80 20.93
C PHE A 76 -2.36 9.28 19.76
N ILE A 77 -2.14 10.59 19.63
CA ILE A 77 -1.31 11.16 18.55
C ILE A 77 0.14 10.67 18.65
N ILE A 78 0.70 10.62 19.86
CA ILE A 78 2.07 10.11 20.09
C ILE A 78 2.17 8.64 19.65
N LYS A 79 1.24 7.80 20.09
CA LYS A 79 1.19 6.39 19.70
C LYS A 79 1.08 6.26 18.18
N ARG A 80 0.15 6.98 17.56
CA ARG A 80 -0.10 6.92 16.12
C ARG A 80 1.11 7.40 15.31
N THR A 81 1.80 8.43 15.77
CA THR A 81 3.03 8.92 15.12
C THR A 81 4.13 7.86 15.13
N LYS A 82 4.27 7.12 16.24
CA LYS A 82 5.22 6.00 16.34
C LYS A 82 4.89 4.87 15.36
N GLU A 83 3.63 4.45 15.32
CA GLU A 83 3.17 3.42 14.36
C GLU A 83 3.42 3.83 12.90
N ILE A 84 3.13 5.10 12.55
CA ILE A 84 3.41 5.61 11.21
C ILE A 84 4.91 5.57 10.90
N HIS A 85 5.76 5.91 11.87
CA HIS A 85 7.21 5.87 11.69
C HIS A 85 7.70 4.44 11.40
N GLU A 86 7.24 3.45 12.16
CA GLU A 86 7.58 2.04 11.98
C GLU A 86 7.16 1.53 10.59
N VAL A 87 5.93 1.85 10.16
CA VAL A 87 5.43 1.52 8.80
C VAL A 87 6.28 2.16 7.72
N MET A 88 6.61 3.46 7.87
CA MET A 88 7.43 4.18 6.89
C MET A 88 8.85 3.61 6.80
N GLN A 89 9.45 3.24 7.94
CA GLN A 89 10.75 2.60 7.95
C GLN A 89 10.71 1.26 7.24
N ALA A 90 9.69 0.45 7.50
CA ALA A 90 9.53 -0.84 6.84
C ALA A 90 9.36 -0.68 5.31
N ILE A 91 8.60 0.31 4.86
CA ILE A 91 8.45 0.63 3.43
C ILE A 91 9.80 1.07 2.84
N ASN A 92 10.53 1.96 3.51
CA ASN A 92 11.83 2.42 3.04
C ASN A 92 12.83 1.26 2.93
N ASN A 93 12.77 0.29 3.85
CA ASN A 93 13.61 -0.91 3.79
C ASN A 93 13.36 -1.74 2.51
N THR A 94 12.16 -1.68 1.91
CA THR A 94 11.89 -2.36 0.63
C THR A 94 12.56 -1.71 -0.58
N GLU A 95 13.10 -0.50 -0.41
CA GLU A 95 13.93 0.18 -1.43
C GLU A 95 15.43 -0.10 -1.24
N LEU A 96 15.80 -0.97 -0.31
CA LEU A 96 17.16 -1.50 -0.21
C LEU A 96 17.25 -2.76 -1.08
N VAL A 97 18.10 -2.73 -2.10
CA VAL A 97 18.10 -3.72 -3.19
C VAL A 97 19.52 -4.22 -3.48
N ASP A 98 19.66 -5.53 -3.55
CA ASP A 98 20.82 -6.22 -4.11
C ASP A 98 20.47 -6.71 -5.52
N VAL A 99 21.27 -6.31 -6.50
CA VAL A 99 21.14 -6.79 -7.88
C VAL A 99 22.45 -7.47 -8.30
N CYS A 100 22.37 -8.75 -8.60
CA CYS A 100 23.47 -9.50 -9.19
C CYS A 100 23.23 -9.70 -10.69
N PHE A 101 24.24 -9.36 -11.49
CA PHE A 101 24.32 -9.65 -12.90
C PHE A 101 25.13 -10.92 -13.10
N LEU A 102 24.48 -12.00 -13.54
CA LEU A 102 25.12 -13.25 -13.92
C LEU A 102 25.17 -13.32 -15.45
N LEU A 103 26.36 -13.26 -16.03
CA LEU A 103 26.53 -13.16 -17.48
C LEU A 103 27.44 -14.26 -18.01
N ASP A 104 27.01 -14.83 -19.13
CA ASP A 104 27.89 -15.50 -20.07
C ASP A 104 28.92 -14.49 -20.61
N CYS A 105 30.21 -14.84 -20.49
CA CYS A 105 31.35 -14.03 -20.91
C CYS A 105 32.15 -14.68 -22.04
N THR A 106 31.47 -15.36 -22.97
CA THR A 106 32.08 -15.91 -24.19
C THR A 106 31.97 -14.97 -25.39
N SER A 107 32.60 -15.32 -26.51
CA SER A 107 32.92 -14.37 -27.59
C SER A 107 31.70 -13.76 -28.29
N SER A 108 30.53 -14.40 -28.24
CA SER A 108 29.26 -13.83 -28.71
C SER A 108 28.72 -12.72 -27.79
N MET A 109 29.18 -12.67 -26.54
CA MET A 109 28.55 -11.92 -25.46
C MET A 109 29.06 -10.50 -25.24
N GLN A 110 30.21 -10.11 -25.85
CA GLN A 110 30.87 -8.82 -25.57
C GLN A 110 29.95 -7.61 -25.74
N LYS A 111 29.12 -7.62 -26.80
CA LYS A 111 28.14 -6.55 -27.07
C LYS A 111 27.08 -6.40 -25.96
N TYR A 112 26.71 -7.47 -25.26
CA TYR A 112 25.75 -7.41 -24.15
C TYR A 112 26.39 -6.88 -22.87
N ILE A 113 27.65 -7.27 -22.60
CA ILE A 113 28.42 -6.74 -21.48
C ILE A 113 28.62 -5.23 -21.62
N ASP A 114 28.99 -4.77 -22.83
CA ASP A 114 29.14 -3.35 -23.13
C ASP A 114 27.82 -2.57 -22.97
N GLU A 115 26.69 -3.14 -23.38
CA GLU A 115 25.38 -2.49 -23.18
C GLU A 115 24.99 -2.41 -21.70
N VAL A 116 25.23 -3.46 -20.90
CA VAL A 116 25.01 -3.43 -19.45
C VAL A 116 25.87 -2.35 -18.80
N LYS A 117 27.14 -2.25 -19.18
CA LYS A 117 28.09 -1.23 -18.73
C LYS A 117 27.57 0.18 -19.00
N ASP A 118 27.19 0.46 -20.25
CA ASP A 118 26.81 1.81 -20.68
C ASP A 118 25.49 2.26 -20.05
N ARG A 119 24.58 1.30 -19.79
CA ARG A 119 23.22 1.59 -19.31
C ARG A 119 23.04 1.52 -17.81
N ILE A 120 23.96 0.92 -17.05
CA ILE A 120 23.75 0.73 -15.61
C ILE A 120 23.66 2.06 -14.86
N LEU A 121 24.50 3.03 -15.20
CA LEU A 121 24.48 4.36 -14.58
C LEU A 121 23.18 5.10 -14.88
N GLU A 122 22.70 5.01 -16.12
CA GLU A 122 21.41 5.57 -16.55
C GLU A 122 20.25 4.90 -15.81
N THR A 123 20.30 3.58 -15.68
CA THR A 123 19.30 2.76 -14.99
C THR A 123 19.22 3.09 -13.51
N VAL A 124 20.36 3.15 -12.82
CA VAL A 124 20.44 3.54 -11.40
C VAL A 124 19.93 4.96 -11.22
N LYS A 125 20.33 5.90 -12.10
CA LYS A 125 19.82 7.28 -12.08
C LYS A 125 18.30 7.30 -12.23
N LEU A 126 17.74 6.54 -13.18
CA LEU A 126 16.29 6.46 -13.40
C LEU A 126 15.56 5.86 -12.19
N LEU A 127 16.09 4.79 -11.60
CA LEU A 127 15.48 4.19 -10.41
C LEU A 127 15.53 5.13 -9.20
N LYS A 128 16.60 5.91 -9.03
CA LYS A 128 16.69 6.96 -8.00
C LYS A 128 15.66 8.07 -8.21
N THR A 129 15.17 8.31 -9.43
CA THR A 129 14.02 9.20 -9.68
C THR A 129 12.65 8.59 -9.34
N ARG A 130 12.56 7.25 -9.21
CA ARG A 130 11.30 6.55 -8.86
C ARG A 130 11.21 6.22 -7.38
N PHE A 131 12.34 5.98 -6.74
CA PHE A 131 12.46 5.46 -5.38
C PHE A 131 13.40 6.37 -4.58
N SER A 132 12.83 7.22 -3.74
CA SER A 132 13.56 8.28 -3.06
C SER A 132 14.52 7.80 -1.95
N PHE A 133 14.34 6.58 -1.47
CA PHE A 133 15.18 5.91 -0.46
C PHE A 133 15.94 4.73 -1.07
N LEU A 134 16.03 4.66 -2.40
CA LEU A 134 16.73 3.59 -3.10
C LEU A 134 18.19 3.53 -2.67
N ASN A 135 18.57 2.39 -2.11
CA ASN A 135 19.97 2.01 -1.94
C ASN A 135 20.17 0.72 -2.73
N ILE A 136 20.89 0.83 -3.83
CA ILE A 136 21.17 -0.30 -4.71
C ILE A 136 22.62 -0.69 -4.57
N ARG A 137 22.87 -1.98 -4.34
CA ARG A 137 24.21 -2.57 -4.45
C ARG A 137 24.23 -3.51 -5.65
N LEU A 138 25.30 -3.44 -6.42
CA LEU A 138 25.47 -4.18 -7.66
C LEU A 138 26.60 -5.18 -7.51
N ALA A 139 26.36 -6.42 -7.93
CA ALA A 139 27.35 -7.49 -8.00
C ALA A 139 27.40 -8.05 -9.42
N PHE A 140 28.55 -8.59 -9.82
CA PHE A 140 28.76 -9.18 -11.13
C PHE A 140 29.39 -10.56 -11.00
N VAL A 141 28.85 -11.53 -11.73
CA VAL A 141 29.43 -12.85 -11.92
C VAL A 141 29.45 -13.15 -13.40
N GLY A 142 30.64 -13.07 -13.99
CA GLY A 142 30.91 -13.57 -15.32
C GLY A 142 31.34 -15.03 -15.23
N TYR A 143 30.77 -15.90 -16.06
CA TYR A 143 31.23 -17.28 -16.23
C TYR A 143 31.52 -17.56 -17.70
N ARG A 144 32.33 -18.59 -17.93
CA ARG A 144 32.79 -19.07 -19.23
C ARG A 144 32.85 -20.61 -19.17
N ASP A 145 33.30 -21.22 -20.25
CA ASP A 145 33.45 -22.68 -20.41
C ASP A 145 34.42 -23.33 -19.37
N LEU A 146 34.22 -24.62 -19.14
CA LEU A 146 34.95 -25.49 -18.19
C LEU A 146 36.39 -25.79 -18.61
N ASP A 147 36.79 -25.44 -19.83
CA ASP A 147 38.14 -25.67 -20.37
C ASP A 147 39.17 -24.63 -19.93
N LEU A 148 38.72 -23.56 -19.25
CA LEU A 148 39.56 -22.47 -18.73
C LEU A 148 40.03 -22.71 -17.29
N SER A 149 41.12 -22.04 -16.90
CA SER A 149 41.57 -22.00 -15.51
C SER A 149 40.58 -21.21 -14.64
N GLU A 150 40.50 -21.48 -13.33
CA GLU A 150 39.50 -20.82 -12.45
C GLU A 150 39.57 -19.28 -12.48
N GLU A 151 40.78 -18.71 -12.57
CA GLU A 151 41.01 -17.25 -12.67
C GLU A 151 40.50 -16.65 -13.98
N GLU A 152 40.47 -17.45 -15.05
CA GLU A 152 40.00 -17.04 -16.36
C GLU A 152 38.53 -17.38 -16.57
N GLN A 153 38.07 -18.46 -15.96
CA GLN A 153 36.73 -18.99 -16.05
C GLN A 153 35.72 -18.02 -15.43
N PHE A 154 36.06 -17.42 -14.28
CA PHE A 154 35.15 -16.54 -13.55
C PHE A 154 35.65 -15.10 -13.46
N SER A 155 34.73 -14.15 -13.51
CA SER A 155 34.97 -12.74 -13.20
C SER A 155 33.97 -12.31 -12.12
N ILE A 156 34.44 -12.14 -10.89
CA ILE A 156 33.58 -11.97 -9.72
C ILE A 156 33.80 -10.59 -9.09
N LEU A 157 32.71 -9.86 -8.92
CA LEU A 157 32.63 -8.65 -8.11
C LEU A 157 31.50 -8.81 -7.11
N ASP A 158 31.82 -8.70 -5.82
CA ASP A 158 30.82 -8.69 -4.75
C ASP A 158 30.06 -7.35 -4.71
N PHE A 159 28.98 -7.29 -3.93
CA PHE A 159 28.08 -6.15 -3.88
C PHE A 159 28.78 -4.82 -3.54
N THR A 160 28.77 -3.90 -4.50
CA THR A 160 29.35 -2.54 -4.38
C THR A 160 28.44 -1.45 -4.96
N ASP A 161 28.90 -0.19 -4.99
CA ASP A 161 28.21 0.94 -5.60
C ASP A 161 28.34 0.98 -7.13
N GLU A 162 27.55 1.84 -7.77
CA GLU A 162 27.46 1.92 -9.22
C GLU A 162 28.77 2.29 -9.94
N ASN A 163 29.70 3.00 -9.29
CA ASN A 163 30.94 3.45 -9.93
C ASN A 163 32.01 2.35 -9.89
N GLU A 164 32.14 1.65 -8.76
CA GLU A 164 33.05 0.50 -8.67
C GLU A 164 32.57 -0.62 -9.59
N PHE A 165 31.26 -0.87 -9.63
CA PHE A 165 30.66 -1.82 -10.56
C PHE A 165 30.96 -1.47 -12.03
N TYR A 166 30.77 -0.20 -12.42
CA TYR A 166 31.10 0.26 -13.77
C TYR A 166 32.59 0.08 -14.11
N THR A 167 33.47 0.39 -13.15
CA THR A 167 34.92 0.26 -13.30
C THR A 167 35.32 -1.20 -13.49
N PHE A 168 34.75 -2.10 -12.69
CA PHE A 168 35.01 -3.54 -12.79
C PHE A 168 34.54 -4.10 -14.13
N ILE A 169 33.29 -3.85 -14.52
CA ILE A 169 32.75 -4.37 -15.81
C ILE A 169 33.60 -3.88 -16.99
N SER A 170 34.17 -2.67 -16.92
CA SER A 170 35.05 -2.15 -17.97
C SER A 170 36.33 -2.99 -18.19
N THR A 171 36.67 -3.87 -17.25
CA THR A 171 37.81 -4.79 -17.33
C THR A 171 37.44 -6.19 -17.84
N VAL A 172 36.14 -6.51 -17.91
CA VAL A 172 35.66 -7.84 -18.32
C VAL A 172 35.78 -7.99 -19.83
N VAL A 173 36.51 -9.03 -20.26
CA VAL A 173 36.72 -9.35 -21.68
C VAL A 173 36.20 -10.74 -21.96
N CYS A 174 35.48 -10.89 -23.08
CA CYS A 174 35.00 -12.18 -23.54
C CYS A 174 36.13 -13.07 -24.07
N LYS A 175 36.02 -14.39 -23.87
CA LYS A 175 36.94 -15.40 -24.43
C LYS A 175 36.19 -16.40 -25.31
N ASN A 176 36.89 -17.20 -26.12
CA ASN A 176 36.21 -18.25 -26.87
C ASN A 176 35.75 -19.35 -25.92
N GLY A 177 34.51 -19.82 -26.07
CA GLY A 177 34.07 -21.11 -25.56
C GLY A 177 34.64 -22.22 -26.44
N GLY A 178 35.00 -23.35 -25.85
CA GLY A 178 35.50 -24.53 -26.56
C GLY A 178 34.36 -25.26 -27.29
N ASP A 179 33.16 -25.23 -26.73
CA ASP A 179 31.94 -25.79 -27.31
C ASP A 179 30.75 -24.79 -27.31
N ALA A 180 29.50 -25.29 -27.39
CA ALA A 180 28.29 -24.46 -27.46
C ALA A 180 27.59 -24.26 -26.10
N CYS A 181 28.08 -24.92 -25.06
CA CYS A 181 27.60 -24.91 -23.68
C CYS A 181 28.61 -24.16 -22.79
N GLU A 182 28.15 -23.72 -21.61
CA GLU A 182 28.97 -22.92 -20.70
C GLU A 182 28.83 -23.39 -19.25
N ASP A 183 29.77 -22.99 -18.35
CA ASP A 183 29.71 -23.32 -16.92
C ASP A 183 28.68 -22.47 -16.13
N VAL A 184 27.41 -22.59 -16.54
CA VAL A 184 26.27 -21.93 -15.90
C VAL A 184 26.16 -22.35 -14.43
N LEU A 185 26.37 -23.63 -14.11
CA LEU A 185 26.26 -24.14 -12.74
C LEU A 185 27.37 -23.56 -11.85
N GLY A 186 28.60 -23.44 -12.36
CA GLY A 186 29.70 -22.75 -11.68
C GLY A 186 29.37 -21.28 -11.43
N GLY A 187 28.81 -20.58 -12.42
CA GLY A 187 28.33 -19.20 -12.29
C GLY A 187 27.25 -19.03 -11.21
N LEU A 188 26.27 -19.94 -11.17
CA LEU A 188 25.24 -19.96 -10.12
C LEU A 188 25.84 -20.22 -8.73
N GLN A 189 26.81 -21.13 -8.62
CA GLN A 189 27.50 -21.40 -7.36
C GLN A 189 28.24 -20.16 -6.83
N ARG A 190 28.91 -19.40 -7.70
CA ARG A 190 29.57 -18.15 -7.31
C ARG A 190 28.56 -17.06 -6.92
N THR A 191 27.42 -17.01 -7.61
CA THR A 191 26.30 -16.10 -7.29
C THR A 191 25.73 -16.33 -5.89
N ILE A 192 25.60 -17.59 -5.47
CA ILE A 192 25.11 -17.94 -4.12
C ILE A 192 26.08 -17.48 -3.03
N ASN A 193 27.39 -17.50 -3.33
CA ASN A 193 28.45 -17.15 -2.38
C ASN A 193 28.65 -15.64 -2.19
N LEU A 194 27.93 -14.79 -2.93
CA LEU A 194 27.98 -13.33 -2.79
C LEU A 194 27.39 -12.87 -1.44
N ASN A 195 27.78 -11.67 -0.99
CA ASN A 195 27.35 -11.11 0.29
C ASN A 195 25.95 -10.42 0.21
N TRP A 196 24.91 -11.24 -0.01
CA TRP A 196 23.51 -10.81 -0.03
C TRP A 196 23.06 -10.28 1.34
N GLN A 197 22.81 -8.97 1.47
CA GLN A 197 22.42 -8.33 2.74
C GLN A 197 21.04 -7.66 2.67
N GLN A 198 20.59 -7.29 1.48
CA GLN A 198 19.37 -6.49 1.34
C GLN A 198 18.11 -7.37 1.29
N PRO A 199 16.94 -6.82 1.67
CA PRO A 199 15.67 -7.56 1.68
C PRO A 199 15.11 -7.84 0.29
N VAL A 200 15.42 -7.00 -0.70
CA VAL A 200 15.08 -7.26 -2.11
C VAL A 200 16.33 -7.76 -2.81
N ARG A 201 16.31 -9.02 -3.24
CA ARG A 201 17.44 -9.70 -3.89
C ARG A 201 17.04 -10.11 -5.29
N ILE A 202 17.78 -9.65 -6.28
CA ILE A 202 17.45 -9.84 -7.70
C ILE A 202 18.66 -10.44 -8.40
N LEU A 203 18.44 -11.53 -9.12
CA LEU A 203 19.39 -12.13 -10.04
C LEU A 203 18.91 -11.86 -11.47
N ILE A 204 19.74 -11.17 -12.24
CA ILE A 204 19.55 -10.96 -13.67
C ILE A 204 20.58 -11.83 -14.39
N HIS A 205 20.12 -12.92 -14.98
CA HIS A 205 20.96 -13.84 -15.73
C HIS A 205 20.78 -13.60 -17.23
N ILE A 206 21.86 -13.33 -17.96
CA ILE A 206 21.83 -13.14 -19.42
C ILE A 206 22.82 -14.11 -20.05
N ALA A 207 22.34 -14.95 -20.97
CA ALA A 207 23.13 -15.96 -21.65
C ALA A 207 22.56 -16.29 -23.04
N ASP A 208 23.42 -16.67 -23.98
CA ASP A 208 23.04 -17.25 -25.26
C ASP A 208 23.38 -18.75 -25.40
N GLY A 209 24.28 -19.29 -24.56
CA GLY A 209 24.54 -20.72 -24.40
C GLY A 209 23.81 -21.39 -23.22
N PRO A 210 23.41 -22.68 -23.33
CA PRO A 210 22.90 -23.47 -22.20
C PRO A 210 24.03 -23.99 -21.29
N SER A 211 23.65 -24.49 -20.11
CA SER A 211 24.56 -25.23 -19.22
C SER A 211 25.03 -26.55 -19.86
N HIS A 212 26.27 -26.96 -19.60
CA HIS A 212 26.71 -28.33 -19.88
C HIS A 212 25.83 -29.38 -19.19
N GLY A 213 25.66 -30.52 -19.85
CA GLY A 213 24.91 -31.66 -19.35
C GLY A 213 23.66 -31.96 -20.17
N ARG A 214 23.46 -33.24 -20.52
CA ARG A 214 22.33 -33.72 -21.38
C ARG A 214 20.94 -33.27 -20.91
N ARG A 215 20.78 -32.98 -19.62
CA ARG A 215 19.51 -32.54 -19.06
C ARG A 215 19.15 -31.10 -19.43
N TYR A 216 20.12 -30.26 -19.78
CA TYR A 216 19.93 -28.81 -19.90
C TYR A 216 19.77 -28.32 -21.35
N HIS A 217 20.04 -29.14 -22.36
CA HIS A 217 19.89 -28.76 -23.77
C HIS A 217 19.53 -29.95 -24.68
N ASP A 218 19.10 -29.65 -25.91
CA ASP A 218 18.80 -30.62 -26.97
C ASP A 218 19.80 -30.54 -28.15
N LEU A 219 20.94 -29.87 -27.93
CA LEU A 219 22.04 -29.84 -28.90
C LEU A 219 22.58 -31.24 -29.20
N ALA A 220 23.18 -31.41 -30.37
CA ALA A 220 23.86 -32.66 -30.73
C ALA A 220 25.03 -32.92 -29.77
N ASP A 221 25.31 -34.18 -29.46
CA ASP A 221 26.38 -34.58 -28.54
C ASP A 221 27.76 -33.97 -28.88
N VAL A 222 28.04 -33.71 -30.17
CA VAL A 222 29.30 -33.07 -30.60
C VAL A 222 29.41 -31.59 -30.22
N CYS A 223 28.33 -30.98 -29.72
CA CYS A 223 28.25 -29.57 -29.35
C CYS A 223 28.44 -29.34 -27.84
N ASP A 224 28.59 -30.40 -27.02
CA ASP A 224 28.90 -30.32 -25.59
C ASP A 224 30.01 -31.35 -25.27
N TYR A 225 31.20 -30.86 -24.93
CA TYR A 225 32.34 -31.71 -24.56
C TYR A 225 32.21 -32.28 -23.13
N TYR A 226 31.23 -31.77 -22.36
CA TYR A 226 30.97 -32.13 -20.97
C TYR A 226 29.55 -32.67 -20.78
N LEU A 227 29.06 -33.48 -21.73
CA LEU A 227 27.71 -34.09 -21.73
C LEU A 227 27.26 -34.75 -20.42
N SER A 228 28.20 -35.33 -19.67
CA SER A 228 27.92 -36.00 -18.39
C SER A 228 27.95 -35.06 -17.18
N HIS A 229 28.14 -33.76 -17.40
CA HIS A 229 28.14 -32.76 -16.35
C HIS A 229 26.73 -32.70 -15.74
N ASP A 230 26.64 -33.11 -14.47
CA ASP A 230 25.38 -33.16 -13.72
C ASP A 230 24.29 -34.07 -14.33
N ASP A 231 24.68 -35.26 -14.83
CA ASP A 231 23.75 -36.26 -15.41
C ASP A 231 22.59 -36.66 -14.49
N ASN A 232 22.78 -36.61 -13.17
CA ASN A 232 21.73 -36.89 -12.18
C ASN A 232 20.96 -35.65 -11.74
N GLY A 233 21.38 -34.45 -12.15
CA GLY A 233 20.76 -33.18 -11.80
C GLY A 233 20.97 -32.72 -10.35
N ALA A 234 21.83 -33.39 -9.58
CA ALA A 234 22.01 -33.10 -8.16
C ALA A 234 22.65 -31.72 -7.92
N ILE A 235 23.55 -31.29 -8.79
CA ILE A 235 24.23 -29.99 -8.69
C ILE A 235 23.21 -28.89 -9.01
N GLY A 236 22.54 -28.95 -10.15
CA GLY A 236 21.53 -27.97 -10.53
C GLY A 236 20.39 -27.88 -9.52
N TYR A 237 19.89 -29.01 -9.04
CA TYR A 237 18.86 -29.03 -8.00
C TYR A 237 19.31 -28.32 -6.73
N ARG A 238 20.50 -28.64 -6.21
CA ARG A 238 21.06 -28.02 -5.01
C ARG A 238 21.20 -26.50 -5.17
N LEU A 239 21.78 -26.05 -6.29
CA LEU A 239 22.04 -24.62 -6.54
C LEU A 239 20.74 -23.81 -6.66
N ILE A 240 19.75 -24.32 -7.41
CA ILE A 240 18.46 -23.64 -7.52
C ILE A 240 17.74 -23.61 -6.17
N HIS A 241 17.80 -24.70 -5.39
CA HIS A 241 17.22 -24.73 -4.06
C HIS A 241 17.90 -23.74 -3.11
N GLU A 242 19.23 -23.58 -3.17
CA GLU A 242 19.96 -22.57 -2.39
C GLU A 242 19.53 -21.14 -2.79
N LEU A 243 19.31 -20.86 -4.08
CA LEU A 243 18.76 -19.56 -4.53
C LEU A 243 17.34 -19.31 -4.02
N VAL A 244 16.50 -20.34 -3.94
CA VAL A 244 15.17 -20.27 -3.33
C VAL A 244 15.26 -19.91 -1.86
N GLU A 245 16.15 -20.55 -1.09
CA GLU A 245 16.36 -20.25 0.33
C GLU A 245 16.93 -18.85 0.56
N LEU A 246 17.78 -18.36 -0.37
CA LEU A 246 18.23 -16.97 -0.36
C LEU A 246 17.09 -15.97 -0.67
N GLY A 247 15.93 -16.42 -1.13
CA GLY A 247 14.80 -15.54 -1.47
C GLY A 247 15.10 -14.62 -2.65
N VAL A 248 15.99 -15.05 -3.55
CA VAL A 248 16.36 -14.31 -4.75
C VAL A 248 15.22 -14.37 -5.76
N ARG A 249 15.03 -13.28 -6.50
CA ARG A 249 14.12 -13.25 -7.66
C ARG A 249 14.93 -13.40 -8.93
N TYR A 250 14.64 -14.46 -9.67
CA TYR A 250 15.43 -14.85 -10.83
C TYR A 250 14.75 -14.37 -12.11
N PHE A 251 15.41 -13.44 -12.81
CA PHE A 251 15.05 -13.00 -14.14
C PHE A 251 16.07 -13.54 -15.16
N PHE A 252 15.58 -14.18 -16.21
CA PHE A 252 16.40 -14.73 -17.29
C PHE A 252 16.21 -13.92 -18.58
N GLY A 253 17.27 -13.25 -19.02
CA GLY A 253 17.35 -12.54 -20.29
C GLY A 253 17.71 -13.50 -21.42
N ARG A 254 16.71 -13.97 -22.15
CA ARG A 254 16.84 -14.97 -23.20
C ARG A 254 17.37 -14.33 -24.49
N LEU A 255 18.48 -14.86 -25.02
CA LEU A 255 19.10 -14.41 -26.27
C LEU A 255 19.02 -15.43 -27.41
N ALA A 256 18.89 -16.72 -27.08
CA ALA A 256 18.75 -17.81 -28.02
C ALA A 256 17.74 -18.85 -27.50
N HIS A 257 17.26 -19.72 -28.38
CA HIS A 257 16.36 -20.82 -28.01
C HIS A 257 17.08 -22.00 -27.35
N HIS A 258 18.42 -22.06 -27.45
CA HIS A 258 19.19 -23.19 -26.92
C HIS A 258 19.15 -23.28 -25.38
N THR A 259 18.81 -22.18 -24.69
CA THR A 259 18.64 -22.12 -23.23
C THR A 259 17.26 -22.57 -22.75
N ASP A 260 16.28 -22.80 -23.64
CA ASP A 260 14.88 -23.02 -23.26
C ASP A 260 14.72 -24.25 -22.33
N LYS A 261 15.38 -25.37 -22.67
CA LYS A 261 15.35 -26.61 -21.88
C LYS A 261 16.02 -26.45 -20.51
N MET A 262 17.11 -25.68 -20.44
CA MET A 262 17.79 -25.37 -19.17
C MET A 262 16.85 -24.60 -18.24
N ILE A 263 16.15 -23.59 -18.75
CA ILE A 263 15.22 -22.78 -17.95
C ILE A 263 14.04 -23.62 -17.49
N GLU A 264 13.51 -24.50 -18.35
CA GLU A 264 12.47 -25.46 -17.96
C GLU A 264 12.94 -26.34 -16.80
N GLN A 265 14.13 -26.94 -16.90
CA GLN A 265 14.70 -27.75 -15.82
C GLN A 265 14.89 -26.94 -14.53
N PHE A 266 15.50 -25.76 -14.59
CA PHE A 266 15.65 -24.90 -13.41
C PHE A 266 14.30 -24.53 -12.79
N THR A 267 13.27 -24.30 -13.61
CA THR A 267 11.91 -24.04 -13.13
C THR A 267 11.34 -25.25 -12.39
N THR A 268 11.60 -26.48 -12.85
CA THR A 268 11.17 -27.68 -12.10
C THR A 268 11.87 -27.78 -10.74
N TYR A 269 13.15 -27.41 -10.66
CA TYR A 269 13.93 -27.44 -9.43
C TYR A 269 13.51 -26.41 -8.38
N THR A 270 12.75 -25.37 -8.76
CA THR A 270 12.21 -24.43 -7.78
C THR A 270 11.07 -25.02 -6.95
N GLU A 271 10.49 -26.14 -7.38
CA GLU A 271 9.32 -26.78 -6.76
C GLU A 271 8.13 -25.80 -6.59
N GLY A 272 8.03 -24.81 -7.48
CA GLY A 272 7.01 -23.76 -7.44
C GLY A 272 7.22 -22.70 -6.34
N ARG A 273 8.32 -22.74 -5.57
CA ARG A 273 8.63 -21.73 -4.53
C ARG A 273 9.25 -20.45 -5.09
N MET A 274 9.82 -20.51 -6.29
CA MET A 274 10.36 -19.37 -7.03
C MET A 274 9.92 -19.44 -8.50
N THR A 275 9.60 -18.29 -9.08
CA THR A 275 9.35 -18.17 -10.53
C THR A 275 10.59 -17.63 -11.20
N ILE A 276 11.02 -18.27 -12.30
CA ILE A 276 12.06 -17.75 -13.18
C ILE A 276 11.36 -16.97 -14.29
N GLU A 277 11.43 -15.65 -14.22
CA GLU A 277 10.76 -14.76 -15.18
C GLU A 277 11.63 -14.59 -16.43
N GLN A 278 11.14 -15.04 -17.59
CA GLN A 278 11.86 -14.97 -18.86
C GLN A 278 11.49 -13.72 -19.64
N ILE A 279 12.49 -13.04 -20.20
CA ILE A 279 12.29 -11.87 -21.08
C ILE A 279 13.19 -12.01 -22.30
N ASP A 280 12.62 -11.80 -23.50
CA ASP A 280 13.35 -11.82 -24.76
C ASP A 280 14.15 -10.52 -24.92
N VAL A 281 15.47 -10.64 -24.93
CA VAL A 281 16.41 -9.50 -25.00
C VAL A 281 17.04 -9.39 -26.40
N GLY A 282 16.50 -10.12 -27.39
CA GLY A 282 17.09 -10.21 -28.74
C GLY A 282 17.24 -8.89 -29.50
N ASP A 283 16.49 -7.85 -29.15
CA ASP A 283 16.74 -6.46 -29.58
C ASP A 283 17.11 -5.60 -28.36
N PHE A 284 18.38 -5.20 -28.27
CA PHE A 284 19.02 -4.47 -27.17
C PHE A 284 18.28 -3.21 -26.70
N LYS A 285 17.37 -2.66 -27.51
CA LYS A 285 16.46 -1.57 -27.13
C LYS A 285 15.63 -1.88 -25.89
N ASN A 286 15.42 -3.15 -25.56
CA ASN A 286 14.57 -3.59 -24.45
C ASN A 286 15.33 -3.87 -23.14
N LEU A 287 16.68 -3.87 -23.13
CA LEU A 287 17.46 -4.25 -21.95
C LEU A 287 17.29 -3.26 -20.78
N LEU A 288 17.40 -1.95 -21.01
CA LEU A 288 17.16 -0.95 -19.95
C LEU A 288 15.72 -0.93 -19.45
N PRO A 289 14.69 -0.93 -20.34
CA PRO A 289 13.31 -1.11 -19.90
C PRO A 289 13.12 -2.36 -19.05
N PHE A 290 13.73 -3.48 -19.43
CA PHE A 290 13.70 -4.73 -18.68
C PHE A 290 14.30 -4.57 -17.28
N ILE A 291 15.54 -4.09 -17.15
CA ILE A 291 16.19 -3.95 -15.84
C ILE A 291 15.38 -3.00 -14.92
N VAL A 292 14.92 -1.88 -15.47
CA VAL A 292 14.12 -0.89 -14.75
C VAL A 292 12.79 -1.48 -14.29
N ASP A 293 12.07 -2.18 -15.16
CA ASP A 293 10.77 -2.78 -14.84
C ASP A 293 10.93 -3.94 -13.86
N THR A 294 11.95 -4.78 -14.03
CA THR A 294 12.33 -5.87 -13.12
C THR A 294 12.57 -5.38 -11.70
N ILE A 295 13.39 -4.34 -11.53
CA ILE A 295 13.67 -3.76 -10.21
C ILE A 295 12.43 -3.06 -9.66
N THR A 296 11.72 -2.29 -10.49
CA THR A 296 10.48 -1.57 -10.08
C THR A 296 9.41 -2.56 -9.60
N HIS A 297 9.17 -3.63 -10.36
CA HIS A 297 8.23 -4.68 -10.01
C HIS A 297 8.66 -5.39 -8.74
N SER A 298 9.97 -5.59 -8.58
CA SER A 298 10.50 -6.29 -7.43
C SER A 298 10.30 -5.53 -6.12
N ILE A 299 10.66 -4.24 -6.11
CA ILE A 299 10.39 -3.34 -5.00
C ILE A 299 8.88 -3.29 -4.74
N SER A 300 8.07 -3.06 -5.78
CA SER A 300 6.61 -2.98 -5.64
C SER A 300 5.98 -4.22 -5.02
N ARG A 301 6.39 -5.43 -5.43
CA ARG A 301 5.92 -6.69 -4.83
C ARG A 301 6.37 -6.84 -3.39
N ALA A 302 7.62 -6.50 -3.07
CA ALA A 302 8.12 -6.53 -1.69
C ALA A 302 7.31 -5.56 -0.81
N THR A 303 7.07 -4.35 -1.29
CA THR A 303 6.23 -3.37 -0.61
C THR A 303 4.80 -3.89 -0.43
N VAL A 304 4.16 -4.42 -1.47
CA VAL A 304 2.79 -4.98 -1.36
C VAL A 304 2.74 -6.14 -0.37
N SER A 305 3.71 -7.05 -0.41
CA SER A 305 3.80 -8.17 0.53
C SER A 305 4.02 -7.69 1.97
N LEU A 306 4.86 -6.68 2.17
CA LEU A 306 5.04 -6.05 3.47
C LEU A 306 3.73 -5.45 3.98
N LEU A 307 2.96 -4.77 3.11
CA LEU A 307 1.67 -4.20 3.51
C LEU A 307 0.65 -5.26 3.90
N LYS A 308 0.72 -6.47 3.34
CA LYS A 308 -0.09 -7.62 3.79
C LYS A 308 0.35 -8.16 5.15
N ASN A 309 1.63 -8.03 5.50
CA ASN A 309 2.18 -8.59 6.74
C ASN A 309 2.29 -7.58 7.89
N TYR A 310 2.24 -6.27 7.61
CA TYR A 310 2.27 -5.23 8.63
C TYR A 310 0.87 -5.01 9.21
N PRO A 311 0.69 -5.10 10.55
CA PRO A 311 -0.61 -4.98 11.22
C PRO A 311 -1.32 -3.62 11.06
N VAL A 312 -0.72 -2.69 10.33
CA VAL A 312 -1.36 -1.41 9.97
C VAL A 312 -2.22 -1.55 8.70
N LEU A 313 -2.07 -2.62 7.91
CA LEU A 313 -2.87 -2.88 6.71
C LEU A 313 -3.38 -4.33 6.55
N GLU A 314 -2.88 -5.31 7.32
CA GLU A 314 -3.47 -6.64 7.56
C GLU A 314 -2.87 -7.19 8.89
N GLU A 315 -3.66 -7.50 9.94
CA GLU A 315 -3.14 -7.95 11.24
C GLU A 315 -3.00 -9.48 11.34
N ASN A 316 -1.78 -9.94 11.64
CA ASN A 316 -1.53 -10.94 12.68
C ASN A 316 -0.72 -10.25 13.82
N PRO A 317 -0.93 -10.60 15.10
CA PRO A 317 -0.33 -9.89 16.24
C PRO A 317 1.07 -10.41 16.63
N PRO A 318 1.98 -9.56 17.13
CA PRO A 318 3.16 -10.00 17.87
C PRO A 318 2.88 -10.11 19.37
N GLY A 319 3.15 -11.27 19.94
CA GLY A 319 3.35 -11.45 21.38
C GLY A 319 2.13 -11.86 22.20
N THR A 320 1.75 -13.14 22.12
CA THR A 320 1.19 -13.85 23.28
C THR A 320 2.06 -15.07 23.53
N HIS A 321 2.68 -15.11 24.70
CA HIS A 321 3.28 -16.31 25.26
C HIS A 321 2.32 -17.49 25.11
N ASN A 322 2.89 -18.65 24.74
CA ASN A 322 2.24 -19.96 24.75
C ASN A 322 1.41 -20.15 26.03
N THR A 323 0.12 -19.86 25.95
CA THR A 323 -0.90 -20.46 26.80
C THR A 323 -2.09 -20.77 25.90
N SER A 324 -2.27 -22.06 25.67
CA SER A 324 -3.39 -22.65 24.95
C SER A 324 -4.72 -22.21 25.55
N LYS A 325 -5.34 -21.19 24.96
CA LYS A 325 -6.78 -20.97 25.03
C LYS A 325 -7.34 -20.99 23.62
N SER A 326 -8.07 -22.04 23.32
CA SER A 326 -8.71 -22.33 22.04
C SER A 326 -9.46 -21.12 21.49
N SER A 327 -8.96 -20.58 20.38
CA SER A 327 -9.70 -19.66 19.52
C SER A 327 -10.94 -20.37 18.99
N ILE A 328 -12.13 -19.88 19.34
CA ILE A 328 -13.38 -20.31 18.70
C ILE A 328 -13.39 -19.66 17.30
N GLN A 329 -12.77 -20.33 16.33
CA GLN A 329 -12.84 -19.94 14.93
C GLN A 329 -14.25 -20.32 14.44
N ARG A 330 -15.05 -19.32 14.04
CA ARG A 330 -16.34 -19.60 13.38
C ARG A 330 -16.05 -20.48 12.15
N SER A 331 -16.72 -21.61 11.99
CA SER A 331 -16.71 -22.35 10.74
C SER A 331 -17.44 -21.51 9.68
N ILE A 332 -16.68 -20.77 8.86
CA ILE A 332 -17.22 -19.95 7.78
C ILE A 332 -17.48 -20.86 6.59
N VAL A 333 -18.74 -20.94 6.16
CA VAL A 333 -19.15 -21.64 4.93
C VAL A 333 -19.29 -20.58 3.84
N PHE A 334 -18.67 -20.79 2.67
CA PHE A 334 -18.80 -19.90 1.52
C PHE A 334 -19.87 -20.40 0.56
N ASP A 335 -20.64 -19.48 0.00
CA ASP A 335 -21.61 -19.74 -1.08
C ASP A 335 -21.38 -18.76 -2.23
N GLU A 336 -20.62 -19.19 -3.23
CA GLU A 336 -20.26 -18.36 -4.40
C GLU A 336 -21.49 -18.02 -5.26
N LYS A 337 -22.55 -18.84 -5.20
CA LYS A 337 -23.74 -18.66 -6.03
C LYS A 337 -24.67 -17.63 -5.42
N GLU A 338 -25.27 -16.82 -6.28
CA GLU A 338 -26.29 -15.87 -5.84
C GLU A 338 -27.49 -16.63 -5.25
N PRO A 339 -28.01 -16.22 -4.07
CA PRO A 339 -29.08 -16.96 -3.42
C PRO A 339 -30.41 -16.79 -4.18
N ILE A 340 -31.30 -17.76 -3.99
CA ILE A 340 -32.69 -17.65 -4.45
C ILE A 340 -33.42 -16.62 -3.58
N TRP A 341 -33.48 -15.37 -4.04
CA TRP A 341 -34.03 -14.23 -3.30
C TRP A 341 -35.48 -14.41 -2.81
N ALA A 342 -36.26 -15.28 -3.43
CA ALA A 342 -37.62 -15.61 -2.99
C ALA A 342 -37.65 -16.25 -1.60
N ASN A 343 -36.60 -16.99 -1.23
CA ASN A 343 -36.51 -17.73 0.04
C ASN A 343 -35.95 -16.88 1.19
N ILE A 344 -35.40 -15.70 0.89
CA ILE A 344 -34.82 -14.82 1.90
C ILE A 344 -35.87 -13.77 2.31
N PRO A 345 -36.31 -13.75 3.58
CA PRO A 345 -37.31 -12.81 4.04
C PRO A 345 -36.73 -11.37 4.05
N PRO A 346 -37.51 -10.38 3.60
CA PRO A 346 -37.09 -8.98 3.68
C PRO A 346 -37.04 -8.51 5.14
N LYS A 347 -36.00 -7.75 5.48
CA LYS A 347 -35.81 -7.15 6.81
C LYS A 347 -35.77 -5.64 6.68
N GLN A 348 -36.55 -4.95 7.52
CA GLN A 348 -36.43 -3.50 7.67
C GLN A 348 -35.26 -3.20 8.62
N VAL A 349 -34.32 -2.39 8.16
CA VAL A 349 -33.10 -2.07 8.89
C VAL A 349 -32.87 -0.58 8.93
N LYS A 350 -32.26 -0.12 10.02
CA LYS A 350 -31.71 1.24 10.10
C LYS A 350 -30.33 1.24 9.46
N VAL A 351 -30.05 2.28 8.69
CA VAL A 351 -28.73 2.52 8.12
C VAL A 351 -28.27 3.94 8.42
N ILE A 352 -26.96 4.10 8.57
CA ILE A 352 -26.30 5.41 8.61
C ILE A 352 -25.63 5.62 7.26
N LYS A 353 -25.89 6.78 6.65
CA LYS A 353 -25.07 7.35 5.59
C LYS A 353 -24.45 8.64 6.09
N TYR A 354 -23.34 9.05 5.48
CA TYR A 354 -22.73 10.34 5.77
C TYR A 354 -23.03 11.33 4.65
N GLU A 355 -23.21 12.59 5.04
CA GLU A 355 -23.26 13.73 4.12
C GLU A 355 -22.13 14.69 4.47
N CYS A 356 -21.30 15.02 3.48
CA CYS A 356 -20.15 15.88 3.64
C CYS A 356 -20.48 17.33 3.27
N ASN A 357 -19.98 18.29 4.04
CA ASN A 357 -20.13 19.71 3.75
C ASN A 357 -18.85 20.31 3.13
N ALA A 358 -18.91 21.59 2.75
CA ALA A 358 -17.79 22.32 2.15
C ALA A 358 -16.52 22.42 3.03
N ASN A 359 -16.65 22.18 4.34
CA ASN A 359 -15.52 22.14 5.29
C ASN A 359 -14.98 20.71 5.48
N LEU A 360 -15.37 19.77 4.61
CA LEU A 360 -14.96 18.36 4.64
C LEU A 360 -15.27 17.66 5.97
N ARG A 361 -16.38 18.07 6.61
CA ARG A 361 -16.95 17.41 7.80
C ARG A 361 -18.21 16.67 7.42
N CYS A 362 -18.26 15.40 7.80
CA CYS A 362 -19.42 14.55 7.60
C CYS A 362 -20.41 14.66 8.77
N LYS A 363 -21.69 14.56 8.46
CA LYS A 363 -22.78 14.41 9.44
C LYS A 363 -23.50 13.08 9.20
N GLU A 364 -23.90 12.42 10.28
CA GLU A 364 -24.69 11.19 10.20
C GLU A 364 -26.11 11.51 9.73
N VAL A 365 -26.60 10.76 8.76
CA VAL A 365 -27.99 10.76 8.32
C VAL A 365 -28.53 9.35 8.44
N ILE A 366 -29.55 9.19 9.29
CA ILE A 366 -30.19 7.90 9.52
C ILE A 366 -31.30 7.70 8.49
N GLN A 367 -31.33 6.52 7.87
CA GLN A 367 -32.37 6.12 6.95
C GLN A 367 -32.91 4.73 7.34
N SER A 368 -34.12 4.42 6.89
CA SER A 368 -34.67 3.07 6.99
C SER A 368 -34.73 2.46 5.59
N LEU A 369 -34.22 1.24 5.46
CA LEU A 369 -34.18 0.48 4.21
C LEU A 369 -34.77 -0.91 4.41
N THR A 370 -35.24 -1.52 3.34
CA THR A 370 -35.67 -2.92 3.33
C THR A 370 -34.67 -3.75 2.54
N LEU A 371 -34.01 -4.69 3.20
CA LEU A 371 -32.93 -5.51 2.64
C LEU A 371 -33.24 -7.00 2.72
N LYS A 372 -32.69 -7.76 1.78
CA LYS A 372 -32.46 -9.21 1.87
C LYS A 372 -30.95 -9.42 1.86
N VAL A 373 -30.45 -10.30 2.72
CA VAL A 373 -29.01 -10.56 2.86
C VAL A 373 -28.82 -12.07 2.89
N ALA A 374 -27.84 -12.57 2.13
CA ALA A 374 -27.47 -13.98 2.15
C ALA A 374 -26.94 -14.38 3.54
N ASP A 375 -27.20 -15.63 3.95
CA ASP A 375 -26.74 -16.13 5.25
C ASP A 375 -25.22 -16.36 5.27
N ASN A 376 -24.65 -16.77 4.13
CA ASN A 376 -23.23 -17.09 3.96
C ASN A 376 -22.53 -16.06 3.06
N PRO A 377 -21.25 -15.76 3.31
CA PRO A 377 -20.45 -14.93 2.42
C PRO A 377 -20.15 -15.67 1.11
N PHE A 378 -20.03 -14.94 0.01
CA PHE A 378 -19.64 -15.49 -1.29
C PHE A 378 -18.16 -15.29 -1.61
N ALA A 379 -17.53 -14.32 -0.95
CA ALA A 379 -16.12 -14.00 -1.11
C ALA A 379 -15.56 -13.42 0.19
N GLU A 380 -14.24 -13.41 0.28
CA GLU A 380 -13.53 -12.70 1.33
C GLU A 380 -12.43 -11.82 0.74
N GLY A 381 -12.28 -10.63 1.31
CA GLY A 381 -11.07 -9.83 1.15
C GLY A 381 -10.10 -10.11 2.30
N ALA A 382 -9.09 -9.27 2.41
CA ALA A 382 -8.14 -9.27 3.52
C ALA A 382 -8.82 -9.29 4.90
N LEU A 383 -9.67 -8.29 5.16
CA LEU A 383 -10.23 -8.01 6.48
C LEU A 383 -11.73 -8.26 6.58
N ARG A 384 -12.42 -8.39 5.45
CA ARG A 384 -13.89 -8.40 5.39
C ARG A 384 -14.42 -9.58 4.59
N LEU A 385 -15.53 -10.14 5.04
CA LEU A 385 -16.36 -11.08 4.32
C LEU A 385 -17.37 -10.30 3.48
N ALA A 386 -17.62 -10.75 2.26
CA ALA A 386 -18.59 -10.18 1.33
C ALA A 386 -19.82 -11.09 1.22
N TYR A 387 -21.00 -10.51 1.41
CA TYR A 387 -22.30 -11.18 1.36
C TYR A 387 -23.12 -10.60 0.22
N TYR A 388 -23.86 -11.47 -0.48
CA TYR A 388 -24.86 -10.99 -1.42
C TYR A 388 -25.97 -10.26 -0.66
N GLY A 389 -26.36 -9.10 -1.18
CA GLY A 389 -27.49 -8.31 -0.68
C GLY A 389 -28.44 -7.91 -1.79
N SER A 390 -29.69 -7.70 -1.43
CA SER A 390 -30.69 -7.08 -2.30
C SER A 390 -31.43 -5.99 -1.54
N MET A 391 -31.55 -4.81 -2.13
CA MET A 391 -32.21 -3.65 -1.52
C MET A 391 -33.47 -3.29 -2.30
N LEU A 392 -34.58 -3.09 -1.60
CA LEU A 392 -35.81 -2.59 -2.20
C LEU A 392 -35.70 -1.07 -2.41
N PHE A 393 -35.83 -0.61 -3.65
CA PHE A 393 -35.85 0.80 -4.02
C PHE A 393 -36.91 1.06 -5.08
N LYS A 394 -37.83 2.01 -4.81
CA LYS A 394 -38.94 2.37 -5.71
C LYS A 394 -39.73 1.15 -6.23
N GLY A 395 -39.95 0.15 -5.38
CA GLY A 395 -40.69 -1.08 -5.73
C GLY A 395 -39.89 -2.15 -6.45
N GLN A 396 -38.61 -1.93 -6.76
CA GLN A 396 -37.74 -2.90 -7.41
C GLN A 396 -36.59 -3.34 -6.50
N TRP A 397 -36.18 -4.61 -6.62
CA TRP A 397 -35.05 -5.18 -5.88
C TRP A 397 -33.76 -4.99 -6.69
N GLY A 398 -32.80 -4.25 -6.13
CA GLY A 398 -31.48 -4.04 -6.73
C GLY A 398 -30.38 -4.83 -6.02
N LYS A 399 -29.35 -5.28 -6.76
CA LYS A 399 -28.22 -6.03 -6.20
C LYS A 399 -27.21 -5.12 -5.47
N PHE A 400 -26.80 -5.56 -4.29
CA PHE A 400 -25.84 -4.90 -3.40
C PHE A 400 -24.88 -5.93 -2.81
N VAL A 401 -23.76 -5.45 -2.29
CA VAL A 401 -22.80 -6.23 -1.51
C VAL A 401 -22.79 -5.70 -0.09
N LEU A 402 -22.89 -6.61 0.89
CA LEU A 402 -22.66 -6.29 2.28
C LEU A 402 -21.27 -6.79 2.69
N LYS A 403 -20.48 -5.96 3.36
CA LYS A 403 -19.16 -6.32 3.86
C LYS A 403 -19.11 -6.21 5.38
N GLU A 404 -18.63 -7.26 6.04
CA GLU A 404 -18.43 -7.34 7.49
C GLU A 404 -16.98 -7.69 7.82
N TYR A 405 -16.40 -7.11 8.86
CA TYR A 405 -15.08 -7.53 9.37
C TYR A 405 -15.05 -8.98 9.89
N LYS A 406 -14.01 -9.73 9.53
CA LYS A 406 -13.84 -11.16 9.86
C LYS A 406 -13.75 -11.45 11.36
N SER A 407 -13.01 -10.63 12.10
CA SER A 407 -12.72 -10.86 13.52
C SER A 407 -13.79 -10.25 14.43
N VAL A 408 -14.43 -11.12 15.21
CA VAL A 408 -15.37 -10.72 16.28
C VAL A 408 -14.67 -10.74 17.65
N THR A 409 -13.55 -11.47 17.77
CA THR A 409 -12.90 -11.84 19.04
C THR A 409 -11.99 -10.77 19.64
N ASN A 410 -11.50 -9.82 18.85
CA ASN A 410 -10.51 -8.82 19.31
C ASN A 410 -11.05 -7.37 19.38
N GLY A 411 -12.38 -7.18 19.36
CA GLY A 411 -12.97 -5.83 19.29
C GLY A 411 -12.76 -5.17 17.92
N GLU A 412 -12.67 -5.96 16.85
CA GLU A 412 -12.41 -5.47 15.50
C GLU A 412 -13.67 -5.12 14.70
N ASN A 413 -14.84 -5.63 15.08
CA ASN A 413 -16.13 -5.34 14.46
C ASN A 413 -16.89 -4.25 15.24
N THR A 414 -16.28 -3.07 15.41
CA THR A 414 -16.86 -1.94 16.14
C THR A 414 -17.57 -0.96 15.22
N LYS A 415 -18.62 -0.29 15.74
CA LYS A 415 -19.36 0.76 15.01
C LYS A 415 -18.41 1.86 14.53
N GLU A 416 -17.46 2.26 15.38
CA GLU A 416 -16.54 3.38 15.15
C GLU A 416 -15.67 3.14 13.91
N LYS A 417 -15.17 1.92 13.70
CA LYS A 417 -14.36 1.58 12.51
C LYS A 417 -15.16 1.71 11.20
N TYR A 418 -16.44 1.31 11.22
CA TYR A 418 -17.29 1.52 10.06
C TYR A 418 -17.54 3.00 9.81
N LEU A 419 -17.79 3.78 10.86
CA LEU A 419 -17.98 5.22 10.76
C LEU A 419 -16.74 5.95 10.22
N GLU A 420 -15.53 5.56 10.63
CA GLU A 420 -14.27 6.08 10.08
C GLU A 420 -14.16 5.84 8.57
N MET A 421 -14.54 4.64 8.12
CA MET A 421 -14.53 4.29 6.69
C MET A 421 -15.60 5.09 5.91
N LEU A 422 -16.79 5.26 6.48
CA LEU A 422 -17.83 6.13 5.91
C LEU A 422 -17.34 7.59 5.79
N ASP A 423 -16.63 8.12 6.79
CA ASP A 423 -16.03 9.47 6.72
C ASP A 423 -15.04 9.57 5.56
N CYS A 424 -14.13 8.60 5.43
CA CYS A 424 -13.13 8.56 4.37
C CYS A 424 -13.78 8.57 2.97
N GLN A 425 -14.71 7.64 2.74
CA GLN A 425 -15.35 7.46 1.44
C GLN A 425 -16.23 8.66 1.05
N THR A 426 -16.95 9.24 2.02
CA THR A 426 -17.82 10.40 1.76
C THR A 426 -17.02 11.67 1.48
N VAL A 427 -15.90 11.89 2.19
CA VAL A 427 -15.03 13.03 1.91
C VAL A 427 -14.34 12.88 0.55
N ALA A 428 -13.87 11.68 0.21
CA ALA A 428 -13.28 11.41 -1.10
C ALA A 428 -14.28 11.64 -2.24
N ASP A 429 -15.53 11.18 -2.07
CA ASP A 429 -16.61 11.41 -3.05
C ASP A 429 -16.93 12.90 -3.20
N TYR A 430 -17.06 13.64 -2.10
CA TYR A 430 -17.28 15.08 -2.15
C TYR A 430 -16.17 15.80 -2.95
N LEU A 431 -14.90 15.47 -2.69
CA LEU A 431 -13.77 16.00 -3.44
C LEU A 431 -13.81 15.60 -4.91
N ALA A 432 -14.19 14.37 -5.24
CA ALA A 432 -14.36 13.93 -6.63
C ALA A 432 -15.47 14.69 -7.36
N GLN A 433 -16.59 14.97 -6.68
CA GLN A 433 -17.67 15.80 -7.24
C GLN A 433 -17.19 17.23 -7.52
N GLU A 434 -16.42 17.83 -6.61
CA GLU A 434 -15.82 19.15 -6.82
C GLU A 434 -14.80 19.14 -7.96
N PHE A 435 -13.96 18.10 -8.07
CA PHE A 435 -13.01 17.93 -9.16
C PHE A 435 -13.70 17.81 -10.52
N ASN A 436 -14.81 17.05 -10.60
CA ASN A 436 -15.57 16.87 -11.83
C ASN A 436 -16.18 18.17 -12.37
N LYS A 437 -16.40 19.19 -11.52
CA LYS A 437 -16.90 20.52 -11.94
C LYS A 437 -15.86 21.32 -12.71
N LEU A 438 -14.58 20.91 -12.68
CA LEU A 438 -13.50 21.59 -13.39
C LEU A 438 -13.50 21.25 -14.90
N SER A 439 -14.29 20.29 -15.35
CA SER A 439 -14.40 19.90 -16.76
C SER A 439 -15.54 20.64 -17.49
N PRO A 440 -15.35 21.16 -18.72
CA PRO A 440 -14.14 21.07 -19.54
C PRO A 440 -13.24 22.29 -19.32
N ILE A 441 -11.97 22.08 -18.95
CA ILE A 441 -10.99 23.17 -18.94
C ILE A 441 -10.78 23.60 -20.40
N ASN A 442 -11.34 24.76 -20.77
CA ASN A 442 -11.29 25.34 -22.10
C ASN A 442 -9.87 25.25 -22.70
N ASN A 443 -9.76 24.63 -23.89
CA ASN A 443 -8.57 24.52 -24.75
C ASN A 443 -7.53 23.43 -24.44
N SER A 444 -7.78 22.47 -23.54
CA SER A 444 -6.85 21.34 -23.35
C SER A 444 -7.26 20.12 -24.17
N THR A 445 -6.34 19.55 -24.95
CA THR A 445 -6.50 18.27 -25.66
C THR A 445 -6.56 17.05 -24.71
N ALA A 446 -6.34 17.26 -23.41
CA ALA A 446 -6.38 16.20 -22.40
C ALA A 446 -7.82 15.87 -21.99
N MET A 447 -8.26 14.65 -22.32
CA MET A 447 -9.54 14.10 -21.87
C MET A 447 -9.49 13.81 -20.36
N ILE A 448 -10.09 14.68 -19.54
CA ILE A 448 -10.23 14.47 -18.09
C ILE A 448 -11.44 13.56 -17.85
N LYS A 449 -11.20 12.35 -17.34
CA LYS A 449 -12.27 11.43 -16.98
C LYS A 449 -13.00 11.89 -15.71
N LYS A 450 -14.31 11.69 -15.64
CA LYS A 450 -15.09 11.87 -14.41
C LYS A 450 -14.71 10.81 -13.38
N ILE A 451 -14.64 11.21 -12.12
CA ILE A 451 -14.37 10.32 -11.00
C ILE A 451 -15.64 10.18 -10.17
N LYS A 452 -16.07 8.95 -9.92
CA LYS A 452 -17.22 8.67 -9.05
C LYS A 452 -16.81 7.64 -8.01
N PHE A 453 -17.17 7.85 -6.76
CA PHE A 453 -17.04 6.81 -5.75
C PHE A 453 -18.37 6.09 -5.55
N ILE A 454 -18.32 4.78 -5.33
CA ILE A 454 -19.49 4.06 -4.82
C ILE A 454 -19.76 4.59 -3.41
N MET A 455 -20.98 5.01 -3.14
CA MET A 455 -21.35 5.41 -1.80
C MET A 455 -21.68 4.19 -0.94
N THR A 456 -21.09 4.15 0.26
CA THR A 456 -21.34 3.09 1.24
C THR A 456 -22.30 3.56 2.34
N LYS A 457 -23.00 2.60 2.96
CA LYS A 457 -23.87 2.83 4.12
C LYS A 457 -23.55 1.84 5.22
N LEU A 458 -23.59 2.26 6.47
CA LEU A 458 -23.49 1.37 7.63
C LEU A 458 -24.87 0.80 7.97
N VAL A 459 -24.99 -0.51 7.93
CA VAL A 459 -26.22 -1.26 8.22
C VAL A 459 -26.18 -1.80 9.64
N PHE A 460 -27.28 -1.58 10.37
CA PHE A 460 -27.53 -2.15 11.70
C PHE A 460 -28.48 -3.32 11.53
N MET A 461 -27.93 -4.54 11.45
CA MET A 461 -28.73 -5.75 11.32
C MET A 461 -29.09 -6.27 12.72
N PRO A 462 -30.37 -6.33 13.09
CA PRO A 462 -30.77 -6.86 14.39
C PRO A 462 -30.35 -8.33 14.56
N GLN A 463 -29.80 -8.67 15.72
CA GLN A 463 -29.63 -10.04 16.19
C GLN A 463 -30.60 -10.26 17.37
N GLY A 464 -31.13 -11.48 17.54
CA GLY A 464 -32.11 -11.77 18.59
C GLY A 464 -31.68 -11.26 19.98
N GLY A 465 -32.53 -10.44 20.60
CA GLY A 465 -32.27 -9.71 21.86
C GLY A 465 -32.22 -8.19 21.68
N GLU A 466 -32.78 -7.44 22.62
CA GLU A 466 -32.77 -5.97 22.56
C GLU A 466 -31.34 -5.40 22.54
N GLY A 467 -31.08 -4.47 21.64
CA GLY A 467 -29.81 -3.72 21.56
C GLY A 467 -28.62 -4.46 20.93
N LYS A 468 -28.77 -5.70 20.44
CA LYS A 468 -27.70 -6.45 19.77
C LYS A 468 -27.78 -6.31 18.25
N PHE A 469 -26.73 -5.74 17.65
CA PHE A 469 -26.64 -5.53 16.20
C PHE A 469 -25.39 -6.19 15.62
N ARG A 470 -25.53 -6.75 14.41
CA ARG A 470 -24.43 -7.07 13.51
C ARG A 470 -24.26 -5.91 12.53
N TYR A 471 -23.03 -5.44 12.38
CA TYR A 471 -22.71 -4.29 11.55
C TYR A 471 -22.24 -4.75 10.18
N TYR A 472 -22.71 -4.07 9.13
CA TYR A 472 -22.18 -4.25 7.78
C TYR A 472 -21.98 -2.89 7.13
N THR A 473 -21.07 -2.84 6.18
CA THR A 473 -21.16 -1.82 5.12
C THR A 473 -21.92 -2.36 3.95
N MET A 474 -22.65 -1.50 3.25
CA MET A 474 -23.43 -1.85 2.09
C MET A 474 -23.12 -0.92 0.93
N GLU A 475 -22.73 -1.49 -0.20
CA GLU A 475 -22.39 -0.78 -1.43
C GLU A 475 -23.04 -1.47 -2.63
N ARG A 476 -23.20 -0.75 -3.74
CA ARG A 476 -23.79 -1.34 -4.96
C ARG A 476 -22.81 -2.36 -5.53
N PHE A 477 -23.33 -3.50 -6.00
CA PHE A 477 -22.51 -4.46 -6.74
C PHE A 477 -21.99 -3.81 -8.04
N ILE A 478 -20.71 -4.00 -8.35
CA ILE A 478 -20.15 -3.62 -9.66
C ILE A 478 -19.64 -4.88 -10.36
N GLU A 479 -20.04 -5.01 -11.62
CA GLU A 479 -19.49 -5.99 -12.56
C GLU A 479 -18.30 -5.37 -13.30
N GLY A 480 -17.19 -6.10 -13.37
CA GLY A 480 -16.01 -5.70 -14.15
C GLY A 480 -14.69 -6.12 -13.51
N ALA A 481 -13.62 -6.00 -14.29
CA ALA A 481 -12.27 -6.28 -13.83
C ALA A 481 -11.77 -5.15 -12.92
N TYR A 482 -11.69 -5.45 -11.62
CA TYR A 482 -11.22 -4.51 -10.61
C TYR A 482 -9.73 -4.19 -10.79
N LYS A 483 -9.37 -2.91 -10.74
CA LYS A 483 -8.01 -2.41 -10.89
C LYS A 483 -7.62 -1.48 -9.75
N LYS A 484 -6.40 -1.67 -9.23
CA LYS A 484 -5.76 -0.76 -8.27
C LYS A 484 -4.82 0.18 -9.04
N PHE A 485 -5.16 1.47 -9.09
CA PHE A 485 -4.42 2.48 -9.87
C PHE A 485 -3.27 3.11 -9.07
N SER A 486 -3.50 3.33 -7.78
CA SER A 486 -2.49 3.77 -6.82
C SER A 486 -2.70 3.10 -5.47
N ASN A 487 -1.73 3.21 -4.56
CA ASN A 487 -1.91 2.82 -3.16
C ASN A 487 -1.72 4.01 -2.20
N ASN A 488 -1.87 3.76 -0.91
CA ASN A 488 -1.69 4.77 0.15
C ASN A 488 -0.23 5.03 0.55
N ILE A 489 0.78 4.52 -0.17
CA ILE A 489 2.21 4.68 0.18
C ILE A 489 3.10 4.99 -1.03
N GLY A 490 2.51 5.59 -2.08
CA GLY A 490 3.26 6.11 -3.24
C GLY A 490 3.46 5.11 -4.38
N TYR A 491 2.85 3.92 -4.35
CA TYR A 491 2.81 3.10 -5.56
C TYR A 491 1.91 3.75 -6.62
N VAL A 492 2.43 3.83 -7.83
CA VAL A 492 1.72 4.20 -9.06
C VAL A 492 1.92 3.08 -10.07
N ASN A 493 0.86 2.66 -10.74
CA ASN A 493 1.01 1.76 -11.87
C ASN A 493 1.57 2.55 -13.07
N TYR A 494 2.88 2.53 -13.30
CA TYR A 494 3.51 3.28 -14.39
C TYR A 494 3.15 2.78 -15.80
N GLN A 495 2.64 1.54 -15.94
CA GLN A 495 2.19 1.00 -17.22
C GLN A 495 0.80 1.53 -17.64
N ASP A 496 -0.01 1.91 -16.66
CA ASP A 496 -1.26 2.66 -16.87
C ASP A 496 -1.44 3.64 -15.70
N PRO A 497 -0.81 4.82 -15.78
CA PRO A 497 -0.72 5.75 -14.66
C PRO A 497 -2.06 6.39 -14.30
N ALA A 498 -3.12 6.15 -15.09
CA ALA A 498 -4.43 6.77 -14.90
C ALA A 498 -4.29 8.27 -14.60
N LEU A 499 -3.80 9.05 -15.58
CA LEU A 499 -3.35 10.43 -15.41
C LEU A 499 -4.35 11.32 -14.64
N THR A 500 -5.65 11.12 -14.88
CA THR A 500 -6.71 11.85 -14.17
C THR A 500 -6.73 11.56 -12.67
N LEU A 501 -6.50 10.31 -12.26
CA LEU A 501 -6.45 9.90 -10.86
C LEU A 501 -5.21 10.45 -10.13
N GLN A 502 -4.05 10.48 -10.80
CA GLN A 502 -2.84 11.11 -10.26
C GLN A 502 -3.03 12.62 -10.07
N ALA A 503 -3.62 13.29 -11.07
CA ALA A 503 -3.93 14.72 -10.98
C ALA A 503 -5.00 15.01 -9.93
N PHE A 504 -5.98 14.12 -9.76
CA PHE A 504 -6.99 14.22 -8.70
C PHE A 504 -6.35 14.16 -7.32
N SER A 505 -5.48 13.19 -7.04
CA SER A 505 -4.75 13.13 -5.76
C SER A 505 -3.98 14.43 -5.50
N HIS A 506 -3.17 14.92 -6.45
CA HIS A 506 -2.45 16.19 -6.30
C HIS A 506 -3.41 17.37 -6.08
N TRP A 507 -4.49 17.46 -6.87
CA TRP A 507 -5.49 18.51 -6.72
C TRP A 507 -6.15 18.50 -5.34
N THR A 508 -6.45 17.33 -4.75
CA THR A 508 -7.04 17.28 -3.40
C THR A 508 -6.10 17.86 -2.34
N TYR A 509 -4.79 17.67 -2.48
CA TYR A 509 -3.80 18.29 -1.61
C TYR A 509 -3.82 19.82 -1.73
N GLU A 510 -3.83 20.35 -2.94
CA GLU A 510 -3.84 21.79 -3.16
C GLU A 510 -5.18 22.43 -2.75
N ARG A 511 -6.30 21.79 -3.08
CA ARG A 511 -7.66 22.24 -2.75
C ARG A 511 -7.89 22.33 -1.23
N THR A 512 -7.20 21.49 -0.46
CA THR A 512 -7.26 21.46 1.01
C THR A 512 -6.09 22.19 1.66
N ASN A 513 -5.31 22.97 0.90
CA ASN A 513 -4.16 23.73 1.40
C ASN A 513 -3.13 22.85 2.17
N GLY A 514 -2.95 21.62 1.70
CA GLY A 514 -2.04 20.63 2.28
C GLY A 514 -2.55 19.94 3.55
N GLU A 515 -3.83 20.09 3.91
CA GLU A 515 -4.41 19.41 5.07
C GLU A 515 -4.69 17.93 4.80
N MET A 516 -5.04 17.55 3.57
CA MET A 516 -5.49 16.20 3.23
C MET A 516 -5.11 15.81 1.79
N ILE A 517 -4.93 14.52 1.53
CA ILE A 517 -4.77 13.98 0.17
C ILE A 517 -5.51 12.66 0.02
N VAL A 518 -6.30 12.52 -1.04
CA VAL A 518 -6.99 11.26 -1.37
C VAL A 518 -6.04 10.36 -2.18
N VAL A 519 -5.86 9.14 -1.72
CA VAL A 519 -4.96 8.11 -2.28
C VAL A 519 -5.63 6.73 -2.25
N ASP A 520 -4.90 5.68 -2.63
CA ASP A 520 -5.44 4.31 -2.73
C ASP A 520 -6.64 4.23 -3.67
N LEU A 521 -6.47 4.77 -4.88
CA LEU A 521 -7.53 4.86 -5.87
C LEU A 521 -7.65 3.52 -6.59
N GLN A 522 -8.79 2.85 -6.40
CA GLN A 522 -9.07 1.51 -6.91
C GLN A 522 -10.53 1.37 -7.30
N GLY A 523 -10.80 0.54 -8.32
CA GLY A 523 -12.13 0.38 -8.89
C GLY A 523 -12.09 -0.07 -10.34
N ILE A 524 -13.02 0.42 -11.15
CA ILE A 524 -13.19 0.02 -12.55
C ILE A 524 -13.15 1.25 -13.46
N ASP A 525 -12.43 1.13 -14.58
CA ASP A 525 -12.58 2.02 -15.73
C ASP A 525 -13.77 1.48 -16.55
N ILE A 526 -14.87 2.22 -16.64
CA ILE A 526 -16.16 1.70 -17.15
C ILE A 526 -16.09 1.41 -18.66
N GLY A 527 -14.96 1.69 -19.32
CA GLY A 527 -14.76 1.42 -20.74
C GLY A 527 -15.45 2.43 -21.66
N ASP A 528 -16.14 3.42 -21.10
CA ASP A 528 -16.70 4.57 -21.80
C ASP A 528 -15.62 5.62 -22.18
N HIS A 529 -14.37 5.34 -21.82
CA HIS A 529 -13.22 6.27 -21.87
C HIS A 529 -13.43 7.59 -21.12
N GLN A 530 -14.51 7.72 -20.34
CA GLN A 530 -14.97 8.96 -19.73
C GLN A 530 -15.07 8.89 -18.21
N THR A 531 -15.19 7.71 -17.61
CA THR A 531 -15.52 7.59 -16.18
C THR A 531 -14.72 6.51 -15.45
N TYR A 532 -14.13 6.91 -14.32
CA TYR A 532 -13.66 5.98 -13.29
C TYR A 532 -14.74 5.80 -12.23
N LEU A 533 -15.07 4.54 -11.92
CA LEU A 533 -15.92 4.17 -10.79
C LEU A 533 -15.06 3.51 -9.71
N LEU A 534 -14.82 4.24 -8.62
CA LEU A 534 -13.88 3.89 -7.57
C LEU A 534 -14.59 3.47 -6.28
N THR A 535 -13.88 2.77 -5.39
CA THR A 535 -14.36 2.42 -4.05
C THR A 535 -13.20 2.32 -3.07
N ASP A 536 -13.54 2.21 -1.77
CA ASP A 536 -12.59 2.00 -0.67
C ASP A 536 -11.32 2.89 -0.75
N PRO A 537 -11.43 4.24 -0.86
CA PRO A 537 -10.28 5.12 -0.89
C PRO A 537 -9.60 5.23 0.49
N CYS A 538 -8.38 5.75 0.48
CA CYS A 538 -7.67 6.17 1.68
C CYS A 538 -7.42 7.69 1.66
N ILE A 539 -7.38 8.31 2.84
CA ILE A 539 -7.01 9.72 2.98
C ILE A 539 -5.89 9.87 4.02
N HIS A 540 -4.78 10.49 3.60
CA HIS A 540 -3.81 11.03 4.55
C HIS A 540 -4.23 12.42 4.95
N ALA A 541 -4.21 12.71 6.25
CA ALA A 541 -4.61 14.00 6.80
C ALA A 541 -3.66 14.46 7.91
N THR A 542 -3.52 15.77 8.08
CA THR A 542 -2.76 16.34 9.22
C THR A 542 -3.39 15.99 10.56
N ASP A 543 -4.71 15.80 10.61
CA ASP A 543 -5.46 15.26 11.74
C ASP A 543 -5.39 13.73 11.76
N LEU A 544 -4.45 13.19 12.55
CA LEU A 544 -4.22 11.74 12.69
C LEU A 544 -5.37 10.97 13.36
N LYS A 545 -6.38 11.65 13.89
CA LYS A 545 -7.56 11.00 14.49
C LYS A 545 -8.63 10.66 13.47
N ARG A 546 -8.54 11.21 12.26
CA ARG A 546 -9.50 10.94 11.18
C ARG A 546 -9.00 9.85 10.26
N PHE A 547 -9.96 9.17 9.61
CA PHE A 547 -9.72 8.17 8.56
C PHE A 547 -9.00 6.90 9.04
N GLY A 548 -9.01 6.66 10.35
CA GLY A 548 -8.52 5.42 10.94
C GLY A 548 -7.03 5.15 10.70
N ARG A 549 -6.67 3.87 10.70
CA ARG A 549 -5.28 3.41 10.63
C ARG A 549 -4.63 3.52 9.25
N THR A 550 -5.39 3.78 8.20
CA THR A 550 -4.81 3.95 6.85
C THR A 550 -4.25 5.37 6.66
N ASN A 551 -4.62 6.31 7.52
CA ASN A 551 -4.07 7.66 7.57
C ASN A 551 -2.62 7.64 8.10
N LEU A 552 -1.66 7.86 7.21
CA LEU A 552 -0.22 7.98 7.48
C LEU A 552 0.23 9.44 7.60
N GLY A 553 -0.73 10.36 7.67
CA GLY A 553 -0.53 11.80 7.84
C GLY A 553 0.45 12.42 6.86
N LYS A 554 1.24 13.38 7.36
CA LYS A 554 2.23 14.10 6.54
C LYS A 554 3.29 13.19 5.92
N ALA A 555 3.61 12.07 6.57
CA ALA A 555 4.56 11.10 6.01
C ALA A 555 3.99 10.43 4.75
N GLY A 556 2.72 10.00 4.79
CA GLY A 556 2.01 9.47 3.62
C GLY A 556 1.86 10.50 2.50
N MET A 557 1.54 11.76 2.84
CA MET A 557 1.49 12.86 1.86
C MET A 557 2.85 13.08 1.19
N LYS A 558 3.93 13.17 1.97
CA LYS A 558 5.30 13.31 1.46
C LYS A 558 5.62 12.17 0.50
N ARG A 559 5.29 10.94 0.90
CA ARG A 559 5.56 9.73 0.12
C ARG A 559 4.84 9.72 -1.23
N PHE A 560 3.59 10.18 -1.28
CA PHE A 560 2.90 10.41 -2.56
C PHE A 560 3.70 11.38 -3.45
N PHE A 561 4.12 12.53 -2.93
CA PHE A 561 4.85 13.50 -3.75
C PHE A 561 6.25 13.05 -4.18
N GLN A 562 6.91 12.18 -3.42
CA GLN A 562 8.20 11.59 -3.81
C GLN A 562 8.12 10.71 -5.07
N THR A 563 6.91 10.22 -5.39
CA THR A 563 6.65 9.33 -6.54
C THR A 563 5.75 9.99 -7.61
N HIS A 564 5.11 11.10 -7.28
CA HIS A 564 4.21 11.81 -8.18
C HIS A 564 4.97 12.70 -9.18
N VAL A 565 4.80 12.39 -10.46
CA VAL A 565 5.19 13.25 -11.58
C VAL A 565 3.96 14.01 -12.07
N CYS A 566 4.04 15.35 -12.09
CA CYS A 566 2.97 16.18 -12.66
C CYS A 566 2.75 15.81 -14.13
N ASN A 567 1.50 15.58 -14.50
CA ASN A 567 1.13 15.27 -15.88
C ASN A 567 0.38 16.43 -16.55
N ILE A 568 -0.02 16.25 -17.80
CA ILE A 568 -0.74 17.26 -18.59
C ILE A 568 -1.98 17.83 -17.89
N ILE A 569 -2.69 17.04 -17.08
CA ILE A 569 -3.87 17.48 -16.32
C ILE A 569 -3.44 18.34 -15.12
N CYS A 570 -2.37 17.96 -14.40
CA CYS A 570 -1.82 18.79 -13.33
C CYS A 570 -1.41 20.17 -13.86
N HIS A 571 -0.77 20.22 -15.02
CA HIS A 571 -0.37 21.46 -15.68
C HIS A 571 -1.56 22.28 -16.17
N ALA A 572 -2.58 21.63 -16.77
CA ALA A 572 -3.81 22.31 -17.20
C ALA A 572 -4.57 22.92 -16.01
N LEU A 573 -4.55 22.26 -14.86
CA LEU A 573 -5.11 22.74 -13.59
C LEU A 573 -4.22 23.78 -12.88
N LYS A 574 -3.02 24.07 -13.42
CA LYS A 574 -2.01 24.96 -12.82
C LYS A 574 -1.64 24.58 -11.39
N LEU A 575 -1.59 23.26 -11.11
CA LEU A 575 -1.24 22.78 -9.79
C LEU A 575 0.21 23.14 -9.43
N LYS A 576 0.42 23.55 -8.18
CA LYS A 576 1.76 23.89 -7.69
C LYS A 576 2.57 22.63 -7.45
N ARG A 577 3.79 22.63 -8.00
CA ARG A 577 4.78 21.61 -7.71
C ARG A 577 5.11 21.60 -6.22
N ASN A 578 5.02 20.44 -5.59
CA ASN A 578 5.34 20.26 -4.18
C ASN A 578 6.85 20.12 -3.99
N LYS A 579 7.40 20.66 -2.90
CA LYS A 579 8.82 20.58 -2.55
C LYS A 579 9.37 19.17 -2.37
N TYR A 580 8.51 18.17 -2.23
CA TYR A 580 8.90 16.77 -2.10
C TYR A 580 8.96 16.03 -3.44
N GLN A 581 8.52 16.65 -4.53
CA GLN A 581 8.69 16.10 -5.88
C GLN A 581 10.16 16.23 -6.29
N LEU A 582 10.73 15.20 -6.91
CA LEU A 582 12.12 15.23 -7.37
C LEU A 582 12.31 16.23 -8.52
N ASP A 583 13.47 16.90 -8.56
CA ASP A 583 13.77 18.05 -9.44
C ASP A 583 13.90 17.71 -10.93
N GLU A 584 13.95 16.44 -11.28
CA GLU A 584 14.04 15.98 -12.66
C GLU A 584 13.17 14.73 -12.85
N ALA A 585 11.96 14.91 -13.38
CA ALA A 585 11.41 13.89 -14.26
C ALA A 585 11.74 14.38 -15.68
N PRO A 586 12.78 13.85 -16.34
CA PRO A 586 13.07 14.33 -17.68
C PRO A 586 11.90 13.95 -18.57
N ILE A 587 11.28 14.97 -19.16
CA ILE A 587 10.24 14.94 -20.19
C ILE A 587 10.59 13.93 -21.32
N LYS A 588 11.88 13.61 -21.48
CA LYS A 588 12.41 12.61 -22.42
C LYS A 588 11.98 11.17 -22.10
N TRP A 589 11.79 10.80 -20.83
CA TRP A 589 11.55 9.40 -20.41
C TRP A 589 10.08 9.04 -20.28
N ASP A 590 9.20 10.03 -20.17
CA ASP A 590 7.76 9.87 -20.45
C ASP A 590 7.57 9.26 -21.85
N SER A 591 8.43 9.58 -22.83
CA SER A 591 8.34 8.98 -24.16
C SER A 591 8.60 7.46 -24.18
N TYR A 592 9.42 6.90 -23.29
CA TYR A 592 9.68 5.45 -23.25
C TYR A 592 8.44 4.64 -22.84
N PHE A 593 7.62 5.18 -21.94
CA PHE A 593 6.42 4.51 -21.42
C PHE A 593 5.13 5.00 -22.11
N VAL A 594 5.06 6.26 -22.54
CA VAL A 594 3.94 6.84 -23.30
C VAL A 594 3.96 6.42 -24.78
N ASN A 595 5.12 6.11 -25.39
CA ASN A 595 5.13 5.70 -26.81
C ASN A 595 4.56 4.30 -27.05
N LYS A 596 4.51 3.41 -26.04
CA LYS A 596 3.77 2.16 -26.16
C LYS A 596 2.27 2.43 -26.37
N TRP A 597 1.75 3.51 -25.78
CA TRP A 597 0.38 4.01 -25.96
C TRP A 597 0.11 4.55 -27.38
N LYS A 598 1.09 5.18 -28.03
CA LYS A 598 0.94 5.65 -29.42
C LYS A 598 0.87 4.51 -30.43
N SER A 599 1.56 3.39 -30.19
CA SER A 599 1.57 2.27 -31.15
C SER A 599 0.23 1.51 -31.23
N THR A 600 -0.53 1.46 -30.13
CA THR A 600 -1.79 0.70 -30.04
C THR A 600 -3.04 1.53 -30.36
N LEU A 601 -2.98 2.85 -30.29
CA LEU A 601 -4.12 3.73 -30.58
C LEU A 601 -4.14 4.31 -32.01
N PHE A 602 -3.00 4.29 -32.73
CA PHE A 602 -2.93 4.85 -34.09
C PHE A 602 -3.06 3.81 -35.22
N THR A 603 -3.16 2.52 -34.91
CA THR A 603 -3.34 1.47 -35.94
C THR A 603 -4.81 1.14 -36.26
N SER A 604 -5.78 1.64 -35.48
CA SER A 604 -7.22 1.37 -35.73
C SER A 604 -8.04 2.54 -36.29
N VAL A 605 -7.44 3.73 -36.50
CA VAL A 605 -8.15 4.90 -37.08
C VAL A 605 -7.67 5.25 -38.50
N ALA A 606 -6.70 4.50 -39.06
CA ALA A 606 -6.23 4.68 -40.43
C ALA A 606 -6.81 3.67 -41.45
N LYS A 607 -7.79 2.85 -41.07
CA LYS A 607 -8.56 1.99 -41.99
C LYS A 607 -10.03 1.89 -41.57
N LYS A 608 -10.81 2.94 -41.83
CA LYS A 608 -12.18 2.88 -42.36
C LYS A 608 -12.69 4.28 -42.67
#